data_AF-A0A968Q8S3-F1
#
_entry.id   AF-A0A968Q8S3-F1
#
_cell.length_a   1.000
_cell.length_b   1.000
_cell.length_c   1.000
_cell.angle_alpha   90.00
_cell.angle_beta   90.00
_cell.angle_gamma   90.00
#
_symmetry.space_group_name_H-M   'P 1'
#
loop_
_entity.id
_entity.type
_entity.pdbx_description
1 polymer ?
#
loop_
_entity_poly.entity_id
_entity_poly.type
_entity_poly.pdbx_seq_one_letter_code
_entity_poly.pdbx_strand_id
1 'polypeptide(L)'
;MIANATSEKVMPDAANSERGWAINLLYDGDCPLCVREVNFLRQKDNGRGRVKFTDIADDSYTADQNGGVDYATAMGRIHAVLADGTVIKNVEVFQQVYQVLGIGWIYAPTGWPLVGPLVDWLYGLWANWRLAVTGRPSLKTILAERAERLGEGCSDRCQIQD
;
A
#
# COMPACT_ATOMS: atom_id res chain seq x y z
N MET A 1 -9.21 -44.41 -19.04
CA MET A 1 -7.83 -44.14 -18.61
C MET A 1 -7.76 -42.66 -18.27
N ILE A 2 -7.54 -42.34 -17.00
CA ILE A 2 -7.66 -40.98 -16.45
C ILE A 2 -6.33 -40.25 -16.73
N ALA A 3 -6.39 -39.12 -17.45
CA ALA A 3 -5.24 -38.25 -17.63
C ALA A 3 -5.07 -37.39 -16.37
N ASN A 4 -3.98 -37.61 -15.64
CA ASN A 4 -3.58 -36.80 -14.49
C ASN A 4 -2.91 -35.52 -15.02
N ALA A 5 -3.57 -34.36 -14.82
CA ALA A 5 -2.95 -33.06 -14.98
C ALA A 5 -2.13 -32.77 -13.71
N THR A 6 -0.80 -32.84 -13.82
CA THR A 6 0.11 -32.42 -12.74
C THR A 6 0.11 -30.91 -12.62
N SER A 7 -0.25 -30.44 -11.43
CA SER A 7 -0.12 -29.07 -10.97
C SER A 7 1.33 -28.60 -11.09
N GLU A 8 1.61 -27.71 -12.04
CA GLU A 8 2.85 -26.94 -12.07
C GLU A 8 2.78 -25.88 -10.96
N LYS A 9 3.48 -26.18 -9.86
CA LYS A 9 3.82 -25.23 -8.82
C LYS A 9 4.79 -24.22 -9.42
N VAL A 10 4.29 -23.08 -9.87
CA VAL A 10 5.10 -21.93 -10.30
C VAL A 10 6.04 -21.57 -9.15
N MET A 11 7.34 -21.77 -9.37
CA MET A 11 8.39 -21.35 -8.45
C MET A 11 8.56 -19.83 -8.60
N PRO A 12 8.70 -19.06 -7.50
CA PRO A 12 8.93 -17.63 -7.62
C PRO A 12 10.32 -17.38 -8.23
N ASP A 13 10.36 -16.55 -9.27
CA ASP A 13 11.55 -16.18 -10.02
C ASP A 13 12.70 -15.67 -9.13
N ALA A 14 13.93 -15.93 -9.55
CA ALA A 14 15.17 -15.54 -8.88
C ALA A 14 15.34 -14.03 -8.61
N ALA A 15 14.50 -13.17 -9.20
CA ALA A 15 14.40 -11.75 -8.85
C ALA A 15 13.91 -11.52 -7.40
N ASN A 16 13.30 -12.53 -6.78
CA ASN A 16 12.68 -12.46 -5.46
C ASN A 16 13.70 -12.49 -4.30
N SER A 17 14.96 -12.91 -4.52
CA SER A 17 16.02 -12.91 -3.50
C SER A 17 16.92 -11.67 -3.51
N GLU A 18 16.85 -10.85 -4.57
CA GLU A 18 17.74 -9.69 -4.76
C GLU A 18 17.31 -8.47 -3.93
N ARG A 19 16.01 -8.32 -3.65
CA ARG A 19 15.48 -7.04 -3.16
C ARG A 19 15.75 -6.76 -1.67
N GLY A 20 16.21 -7.71 -0.86
CA GLY A 20 16.52 -7.48 0.57
C GLY A 20 15.33 -7.14 1.48
N TRP A 21 14.14 -6.91 0.91
CA TRP A 21 12.85 -6.68 1.57
C TRP A 21 11.78 -7.61 0.96
N ALA A 22 10.74 -7.92 1.73
CA ALA A 22 9.63 -8.78 1.29
C ALA A 22 8.45 -7.97 0.69
N ILE A 23 8.25 -6.75 1.16
CA ILE A 23 7.20 -5.84 0.69
C ILE A 23 7.69 -4.38 0.73
N ASN A 24 7.38 -3.60 -0.30
CA ASN A 24 7.61 -2.16 -0.37
C ASN A 24 6.28 -1.42 -0.18
N LEU A 25 6.08 -0.83 1.00
CA LEU A 25 4.91 -0.03 1.33
C LEU A 25 5.06 1.39 0.77
N LEU A 26 4.15 1.78 -0.14
CA LEU A 26 4.08 3.13 -0.68
C LEU A 26 3.19 3.97 0.23
N TYR A 27 3.75 5.04 0.81
CA TYR A 27 3.04 5.91 1.75
C TYR A 27 3.29 7.37 1.43
N ASP A 28 2.43 8.24 1.95
CA ASP A 28 2.51 9.67 1.75
C ASP A 28 3.10 10.37 2.98
N GLY A 29 4.32 10.92 2.84
CA GLY A 29 5.03 11.66 3.88
C GLY A 29 4.38 12.98 4.29
N ASP A 30 3.58 13.58 3.40
CA ASP A 30 2.81 14.81 3.68
C ASP A 30 1.48 14.50 4.39
N CYS A 31 1.21 13.23 4.74
CA CYS A 31 0.06 12.81 5.53
C CYS A 31 0.46 12.45 6.96
N PRO A 32 0.15 13.28 7.98
CA PRO A 32 0.51 13.00 9.37
C PRO A 32 0.00 11.63 9.89
N LEU A 33 -1.16 11.19 9.41
CA LEU A 33 -1.71 9.88 9.76
C LEU A 33 -0.92 8.73 9.12
N CYS A 34 -0.52 8.85 7.85
CA CYS A 34 0.30 7.85 7.19
C CYS A 34 1.69 7.77 7.83
N VAL A 35 2.31 8.91 8.17
CA VAL A 35 3.61 8.94 8.84
C VAL A 35 3.54 8.28 10.22
N ARG A 36 2.48 8.54 11.00
CA ARG A 36 2.28 7.89 12.29
C ARG A 36 2.19 6.36 12.15
N GLU A 37 1.43 5.89 11.17
CA GLU A 37 1.29 4.46 10.87
C GLU A 37 2.63 3.84 10.46
N VAL A 38 3.35 4.48 9.53
CA VAL A 38 4.67 4.03 9.07
C VAL A 38 5.69 3.98 10.20
N ASN A 39 5.69 4.95 11.12
CA ASN A 39 6.57 4.93 12.28
C ASN A 39 6.30 3.74 13.21
N PHE A 40 5.03 3.40 13.42
CA PHE A 40 4.65 2.18 14.15
C PHE A 40 5.16 0.93 13.42
N LEU A 41 4.95 0.83 12.11
CA LEU A 41 5.37 -0.32 11.31
C LEU A 41 6.90 -0.45 11.26
N ARG A 42 7.66 0.65 11.16
CA ARG A 42 9.12 0.67 11.27
C ARG A 42 9.60 0.14 12.61
N GLN A 43 8.95 0.54 13.71
CA GLN A 43 9.27 0.03 15.04
C GLN A 43 8.99 -1.49 15.14
N LYS A 44 7.93 -1.98 14.49
CA LYS A 44 7.62 -3.41 14.41
C LYS A 44 8.57 -4.18 13.50
N ASP A 45 9.07 -3.55 12.43
CA ASP A 45 10.12 -4.15 11.60
C ASP A 45 11.41 -4.34 12.40
N ASN A 46 11.69 -3.43 13.34
CA ASN A 46 12.79 -3.54 14.31
C ASN A 46 14.15 -3.76 13.63
N GLY A 47 14.38 -3.06 12.52
CA GLY A 47 15.64 -3.12 11.76
C GLY A 47 15.84 -4.40 10.95
N ARG A 48 14.83 -5.29 10.85
CA ARG A 48 14.92 -6.52 10.03
C ARG A 48 14.94 -6.23 8.53
N GLY A 49 14.47 -5.06 8.10
CA GLY A 49 14.41 -4.67 6.69
C GLY A 49 13.38 -5.45 5.89
N ARG A 50 12.38 -6.07 6.53
CA ARG A 50 11.39 -6.89 5.79
C ARG A 50 10.41 -6.03 5.00
N VAL A 51 10.21 -4.79 5.45
CA VAL A 51 9.36 -3.79 4.79
C VAL A 51 10.25 -2.65 4.32
N LYS A 52 10.31 -2.43 3.00
CA LYS A 52 10.78 -1.17 2.44
C LYS A 52 9.64 -0.15 2.57
N PHE A 53 9.97 1.06 2.97
CA PHE A 53 8.99 2.15 3.08
C PHE A 53 9.40 3.23 2.09
N THR A 54 8.58 3.44 1.07
CA THR A 54 8.83 4.45 0.03
C THR A 54 7.85 5.59 0.20
N ASP A 55 8.40 6.78 0.41
CA ASP A 55 7.63 8.01 0.46
C ASP A 55 7.28 8.47 -0.94
N ILE A 56 5.98 8.56 -1.26
CA ILE A 56 5.52 9.04 -2.55
C ILE A 56 5.56 10.57 -2.64
N ALA A 57 5.62 11.28 -1.51
CA ALA A 57 5.74 12.73 -1.48
C ALA A 57 7.16 13.21 -1.83
N ASP A 58 8.16 12.32 -1.78
CA ASP A 58 9.53 12.61 -2.20
C ASP A 58 9.59 12.97 -3.70
N ASP A 59 10.34 14.01 -4.04
CA ASP A 59 10.49 14.49 -5.41
C ASP A 59 11.23 13.50 -6.31
N SER A 60 12.04 12.60 -5.71
CA SER A 60 12.73 11.51 -6.41
C SER A 60 11.85 10.27 -6.63
N TYR A 61 10.58 10.30 -6.18
CA TYR A 61 9.64 9.20 -6.40
C TYR A 61 9.41 8.96 -7.90
N THR A 62 9.63 7.71 -8.33
CA THR A 62 9.46 7.29 -9.72
C THR A 62 8.68 5.96 -9.80
N ALA A 63 7.79 5.86 -10.78
CA ALA A 63 6.87 4.72 -10.90
C ALA A 63 7.58 3.42 -11.31
N ASP A 64 8.59 3.51 -12.16
CA ASP A 64 9.42 2.40 -12.64
C ASP A 64 10.11 1.65 -11.49
N GLN A 65 10.57 2.35 -10.46
CA GLN A 65 11.18 1.74 -9.27
C GLN A 65 10.15 1.16 -8.28
N ASN A 66 8.86 1.43 -8.49
CA ASN A 66 7.79 1.15 -7.54
C ASN A 66 6.61 0.40 -8.19
N GLY A 67 6.93 -0.58 -9.05
CA GLY A 67 5.94 -1.50 -9.63
C GLY A 67 5.00 -0.85 -10.64
N GLY A 68 5.40 0.27 -11.24
CA GLY A 68 4.60 1.02 -12.21
C GLY A 68 3.51 1.88 -11.59
N VAL A 69 3.49 2.05 -10.26
CA VAL A 69 2.49 2.89 -9.58
C VAL A 69 2.89 4.35 -9.72
N ASP A 70 2.19 5.12 -10.56
CA ASP A 70 2.42 6.56 -10.66
C ASP A 70 1.94 7.32 -9.41
N TYR A 71 2.41 8.55 -9.24
CA TYR A 71 2.09 9.38 -8.07
C TYR A 71 0.59 9.59 -7.87
N ALA A 72 -0.16 9.92 -8.94
CA ALA A 72 -1.60 10.17 -8.83
C ALA A 72 -2.36 8.90 -8.42
N THR A 73 -1.96 7.75 -8.97
CA THR A 73 -2.48 6.44 -8.56
C THR A 73 -2.17 6.13 -7.10
N ALA A 74 -0.92 6.34 -6.66
CA ALA A 74 -0.50 6.11 -5.27
C ALA A 74 -1.23 7.04 -4.27
N MET A 75 -1.54 8.27 -4.69
CA MET A 75 -2.30 9.23 -3.89
C MET A 75 -3.78 8.84 -3.72
N GLY A 76 -4.38 8.19 -4.72
CA GLY A 76 -5.81 7.85 -4.69
C GLY A 76 -6.16 6.74 -3.70
N ARG A 77 -5.22 5.84 -3.41
CA ARG A 77 -5.42 4.67 -2.52
C ARG A 77 -4.08 4.07 -2.12
N ILE A 78 -4.04 3.38 -0.98
CA ILE A 78 -2.81 2.74 -0.49
C ILE A 78 -2.37 1.59 -1.42
N HIS A 79 -1.07 1.51 -1.67
CA HIS A 79 -0.43 0.48 -2.49
C HIS A 79 0.81 -0.09 -1.80
N ALA A 80 1.14 -1.33 -2.14
CA ALA A 80 2.44 -1.92 -1.84
C ALA A 80 2.90 -2.82 -2.99
N VAL A 81 4.21 -2.98 -3.12
CA VAL A 81 4.84 -3.85 -4.13
C VAL A 81 5.48 -5.02 -3.40
N LEU A 82 5.06 -6.24 -3.72
CA LEU A 82 5.67 -7.46 -3.21
C LEU A 82 7.04 -7.70 -3.84
N ALA A 83 7.88 -8.52 -3.21
CA ALA A 83 9.23 -8.82 -3.70
C ALA A 83 9.25 -9.50 -5.09
N ASP A 84 8.15 -10.12 -5.51
CA ASP A 84 7.97 -10.65 -6.87
C ASP A 84 7.57 -9.57 -7.91
N GLY A 85 7.28 -8.35 -7.45
CA GLY A 85 6.81 -7.23 -8.30
C GLY A 85 5.29 -7.07 -8.35
N THR A 86 4.52 -7.95 -7.72
CA THR A 86 3.06 -7.86 -7.64
C THR A 86 2.65 -6.60 -6.88
N VAL A 87 1.76 -5.80 -7.46
CA VAL A 87 1.18 -4.62 -6.81
C VAL A 87 -0.13 -5.00 -6.12
N ILE A 88 -0.19 -4.79 -4.81
CA ILE A 88 -1.39 -4.97 -3.99
C ILE A 88 -1.91 -3.61 -3.51
N LYS A 89 -3.19 -3.54 -3.11
CA LYS A 89 -3.86 -2.28 -2.76
C LYS A 89 -4.88 -2.44 -1.63
N ASN A 90 -5.32 -1.31 -1.07
CA ASN A 90 -6.38 -1.25 -0.04
C ASN A 90 -6.04 -2.12 1.19
N VAL A 91 -7.02 -2.88 1.70
CA VAL A 91 -6.91 -3.68 2.93
C VAL A 91 -5.84 -4.77 2.81
N GLU A 92 -5.64 -5.32 1.62
CA GLU A 92 -4.63 -6.35 1.38
C GLU A 92 -3.22 -5.88 1.72
N VAL A 93 -2.91 -4.59 1.48
CA VAL A 93 -1.62 -3.98 1.86
C VAL A 93 -1.37 -4.17 3.35
N PHE A 94 -2.34 -3.81 4.19
CA PHE A 94 -2.19 -3.91 5.64
C PHE A 94 -2.08 -5.36 6.10
N GLN A 95 -2.89 -6.26 5.55
CA GLN A 95 -2.81 -7.69 5.87
C GLN A 95 -1.42 -8.27 5.58
N GLN A 96 -0.88 -7.99 4.39
CA GLN A 96 0.42 -8.49 3.96
C GLN A 96 1.57 -7.86 4.76
N VAL A 97 1.55 -6.54 5.00
CA VAL A 97 2.55 -5.88 5.84
C VAL A 97 2.56 -6.46 7.26
N TYR A 98 1.39 -6.64 7.87
CA TYR A 98 1.30 -7.20 9.22
C TYR A 98 1.76 -8.65 9.27
N GLN A 99 1.46 -9.44 8.24
CA GLN A 99 1.93 -10.81 8.11
C GLN A 99 3.46 -10.85 8.00
N VAL A 100 4.07 -10.02 7.14
CA VAL A 100 5.53 -9.88 7.00
C VAL A 100 6.18 -9.47 8.33
N LEU A 101 5.55 -8.58 9.08
CA LEU A 101 6.06 -8.09 10.36
C LEU A 101 5.86 -9.09 11.52
N GLY A 102 5.10 -10.18 11.31
CA GLY A 102 4.82 -11.19 12.35
C GLY A 102 3.69 -10.79 13.32
N ILE A 103 2.91 -9.78 12.97
CA ILE A 103 1.74 -9.30 13.73
C ILE A 103 0.42 -9.61 13.01
N GLY A 104 0.45 -10.50 12.00
CA GLY A 104 -0.73 -10.93 11.24
C GLY A 104 -1.81 -11.61 12.08
N TRP A 105 -1.51 -12.04 13.31
CA TRP A 105 -2.50 -12.58 14.25
C TRP A 105 -3.64 -11.61 14.54
N ILE A 106 -3.45 -10.29 14.36
CA ILE A 106 -4.51 -9.29 14.52
C ILE A 106 -5.66 -9.50 13.52
N TYR A 107 -5.37 -10.09 12.36
CA TYR A 107 -6.34 -10.43 11.32
C TYR A 107 -6.87 -11.86 11.45
N ALA A 108 -6.38 -12.68 12.39
CA ALA A 108 -6.91 -14.03 12.59
C ALA A 108 -8.40 -14.06 13.00
N PRO A 109 -8.90 -13.16 13.87
CA PRO A 109 -10.31 -13.13 14.24
C PRO A 109 -11.26 -12.79 13.08
N THR A 110 -10.80 -12.06 12.06
CA THR A 110 -11.66 -11.70 10.90
C THR A 110 -11.98 -12.90 10.02
N GLY A 111 -11.22 -14.00 10.14
CA GLY A 111 -11.51 -15.27 9.47
C GLY A 111 -12.52 -16.16 10.20
N TRP A 112 -12.99 -15.79 11.39
CA TRP A 112 -13.96 -16.58 12.13
C TRP A 112 -15.40 -16.30 11.66
N PRO A 113 -16.19 -17.33 11.31
CA PRO A 113 -17.51 -17.19 10.70
C PRO A 113 -18.54 -16.44 11.58
N LEU A 114 -18.27 -16.29 12.88
CA LEU A 114 -19.13 -15.58 13.82
C LEU A 114 -18.63 -14.16 14.16
N VAL A 115 -17.33 -13.90 14.00
CA VAL A 115 -16.71 -12.61 14.36
C VAL A 115 -16.63 -11.66 13.16
N GLY A 116 -16.55 -12.20 11.94
CA GLY A 116 -16.58 -11.42 10.70
C GLY A 116 -17.71 -10.39 10.64
N PRO A 117 -18.99 -10.77 10.85
CA PRO A 117 -20.11 -9.83 10.79
C PRO A 117 -20.05 -8.71 11.84
N LEU A 118 -19.50 -8.99 13.02
CA LEU A 118 -19.36 -7.99 14.09
C LEU A 118 -18.25 -6.99 13.78
N VAL A 119 -17.12 -7.47 13.24
CA VAL A 119 -16.01 -6.62 12.79
C VAL A 119 -16.44 -5.75 11.62
N ASP A 120 -17.19 -6.30 10.66
CA ASP A 120 -17.71 -5.54 9.51
C ASP A 120 -18.65 -4.41 9.97
N TRP A 121 -19.51 -4.68 10.95
CA TRP A 121 -20.39 -3.66 11.53
C TRP A 121 -19.61 -2.55 12.25
N LEU A 122 -18.63 -2.92 13.09
CA LEU A 122 -17.75 -1.96 13.78
C LEU A 122 -16.90 -1.15 12.79
N TYR A 123 -16.41 -1.79 11.74
CA TYR A 123 -15.64 -1.16 10.67
C TYR A 123 -16.50 -0.19 9.86
N GLY A 124 -17.75 -0.53 9.57
CA GLY A 124 -18.71 0.40 8.94
C GLY A 124 -18.94 1.67 9.76
N LEU A 125 -19.01 1.55 11.09
CA LEU A 125 -19.10 2.71 11.99
C LEU A 125 -17.84 3.58 11.94
N TRP A 126 -16.66 2.97 11.99
CA TRP A 126 -15.37 3.67 11.96
C TRP A 126 -15.09 4.32 10.59
N ALA A 127 -15.39 3.63 9.49
CA ALA A 127 -15.19 4.12 8.14
C ALA A 127 -15.95 5.42 7.87
N ASN A 128 -17.18 5.53 8.40
CA ASN A 128 -18.00 6.75 8.31
C ASN A 128 -17.41 7.93 9.11
N TRP A 129 -16.64 7.64 10.16
CA TRP A 129 -16.04 8.67 11.01
C TRP A 129 -14.64 9.11 10.51
N ARG A 130 -13.94 8.22 9.78
CA ARG A 130 -12.56 8.43 9.33
C ARG A 130 -12.38 9.69 8.46
N LEU A 131 -13.32 9.96 7.55
CA LEU A 131 -13.20 11.08 6.60
C LEU A 131 -13.21 12.44 7.31
N ALA A 132 -14.01 12.60 8.37
CA ALA A 132 -14.07 13.82 9.17
C ALA A 132 -12.79 14.10 9.97
N VAL A 133 -12.00 13.07 10.27
CA VAL A 133 -10.78 13.17 11.07
C VAL A 133 -9.55 13.53 10.21
N THR A 134 -9.59 13.30 8.90
CA THR A 134 -8.39 13.36 8.06
C THR A 134 -8.06 14.74 7.46
N GLY A 135 -8.99 15.70 7.44
CA GLY A 135 -8.73 17.13 7.18
C GLY A 135 -7.92 17.47 5.91
N ARG A 136 -7.87 16.58 4.91
CA ARG A 136 -6.93 16.71 3.78
C ARG A 136 -7.46 17.65 2.68
N PRO A 137 -6.57 18.43 2.03
CA PRO A 137 -6.90 19.17 0.80
C PRO A 137 -7.34 18.24 -0.32
N SER A 138 -8.04 18.79 -1.32
CA SER A 138 -8.49 18.02 -2.48
C SER A 138 -7.31 17.45 -3.27
N LEU A 139 -7.47 16.26 -3.85
CA LEU A 139 -6.43 15.61 -4.66
C LEU A 139 -5.93 16.51 -5.81
N LYS A 140 -6.84 17.31 -6.40
CA LYS A 140 -6.51 18.26 -7.47
C LYS A 140 -5.51 19.32 -7.01
N THR A 141 -5.65 19.83 -5.78
CA THR A 141 -4.74 20.81 -5.18
C THR A 141 -3.34 20.22 -4.98
N ILE A 142 -3.27 19.01 -4.42
CA ILE A 142 -1.98 18.33 -4.15
C ILE A 142 -1.22 18.04 -5.46
N LEU A 143 -1.93 17.60 -6.50
CA LEU A 143 -1.31 17.36 -7.81
C LEU A 143 -0.80 18.65 -8.47
N ALA A 144 -1.56 19.75 -8.37
CA ALA A 144 -1.16 21.04 -8.90
C ALA A 144 0.09 21.60 -8.19
N GLU A 145 0.11 21.57 -6.86
CA GLU A 145 1.27 22.00 -6.06
C GLU A 145 2.53 21.18 -6.37
N ARG A 146 2.40 19.86 -6.55
CA ARG A 146 3.52 19.01 -6.95
C ARG A 146 4.03 19.37 -8.35
N ALA A 147 3.13 19.57 -9.31
CA ALA A 147 3.51 19.96 -10.67
C ALA A 147 4.27 21.30 -10.70
N GLU A 148 3.83 22.28 -9.90
CA GLU A 148 4.54 23.56 -9.73
C GLU A 148 5.94 23.37 -9.12
N ARG A 149 6.09 22.56 -8.06
CA ARG A 149 7.40 22.28 -7.43
C ARG A 149 8.39 21.62 -8.39
N LEU A 150 7.92 20.69 -9.22
CA LEU A 150 8.76 19.93 -10.14
C LEU A 150 9.07 20.68 -11.44
N GLY A 151 8.44 21.84 -11.69
CA GLY A 151 8.64 22.61 -12.91
C GLY A 151 8.08 21.93 -14.17
N GLU A 152 7.28 20.86 -14.00
CA GLU A 152 6.59 20.16 -15.07
C GLU A 152 5.22 20.81 -15.24
N GLY A 153 5.06 21.62 -16.30
CA GLY A 153 3.76 22.19 -16.65
C GLY A 153 2.70 21.08 -16.71
N CYS A 154 1.54 21.34 -16.10
CA CYS A 154 0.41 20.41 -16.04
C CYS A 154 0.02 19.96 -17.46
N SER A 155 0.53 18.82 -17.91
CA SER A 155 0.12 18.22 -19.19
C SER A 155 -1.22 17.52 -18.99
N ASP A 156 -1.96 17.30 -20.10
CA ASP A 156 -3.37 16.88 -20.24
C ASP A 156 -3.85 15.66 -19.41
N ARG A 157 -3.01 15.06 -18.57
CA ARG A 157 -3.31 13.94 -17.68
C ARG A 157 -3.91 14.35 -16.33
N CYS A 158 -4.06 15.63 -16.03
CA CYS A 158 -4.70 16.10 -14.80
C CYS A 158 -6.25 16.14 -14.91
N GLN A 159 -6.85 15.12 -15.52
CA GLN A 159 -8.30 14.91 -15.53
C GLN A 159 -8.63 13.58 -14.85
N ILE A 160 -8.99 13.66 -13.57
CA ILE A 160 -9.64 12.55 -12.86
C ILE A 160 -11.16 12.78 -13.00
N GLN A 161 -11.84 11.85 -13.66
CA GLN A 161 -13.30 11.79 -13.78
C GLN A 161 -13.93 11.56 -12.40
N ASP A 162 -15.05 12.25 -12.18
CA ASP A 162 -15.82 12.30 -10.93
C ASP A 162 -16.33 10.93 -10.44
#